data_AF-A0A1W1V838-F1
#
_entry.id   AF-A0A1W1V838-F1
#
_cell.length_a   1.000
_cell.length_b   1.000
_cell.length_c   1.000
_cell.angle_alpha   90.00
_cell.angle_beta   90.00
_cell.angle_gamma   90.00
#
_symmetry.space_group_name_H-M   'P 1'
#
loop_
_entity.id
_entity.type
_entity.pdbx_description
1 polymer ?
#
loop_
_entity_poly.entity_id
_entity_poly.type
_entity_poly.pdbx_seq_one_letter_code
_entity_poly.pdbx_strand_id
1 'polypeptide(L)' 'MTTKKDTEQSTTEAAPKKVASTPEPMEFESTPEGDGVRVSTVYQGVRANAYGKTEEEAQAALRKALIPETEK' A
#
# COMPACT_ATOMS: atom_id res chain seq x y z
N MET A 1 19.85 -22.44 -15.86
CA MET A 1 18.67 -22.74 -15.02
C MET A 1 17.96 -21.42 -14.81
N THR A 2 16.80 -21.22 -15.45
CA THR A 2 16.04 -19.97 -15.44
C THR A 2 14.67 -20.28 -14.87
N THR A 3 14.43 -19.95 -13.60
CA THR A 3 13.09 -20.00 -13.03
C THR A 3 12.59 -18.57 -12.93
N LYS A 4 11.46 -18.34 -13.62
CA LYS A 4 10.78 -17.05 -13.73
C LYS A 4 10.11 -16.71 -12.41
N LYS A 5 9.96 -15.41 -12.15
CA LYS A 5 9.16 -14.87 -11.04
C LYS A 5 7.76 -15.50 -11.02
N ASP A 6 7.47 -16.25 -9.97
CA ASP A 6 6.10 -16.53 -9.54
C ASP A 6 5.55 -15.25 -8.88
N THR A 7 5.00 -14.36 -9.69
CA THR A 7 4.02 -13.38 -9.20
C THR A 7 2.67 -14.09 -9.26
N GLU A 8 2.33 -14.81 -8.19
CA GLU A 8 0.96 -15.30 -7.97
C GLU A 8 0.04 -14.10 -7.73
N GLN A 9 -0.47 -13.56 -8.83
CA GLN A 9 -1.65 -12.69 -8.83
C GLN A 9 -2.88 -13.60 -8.77
N SER A 10 -3.09 -14.24 -7.61
CA SER A 10 -4.29 -15.03 -7.32
C SER A 10 -5.40 -14.09 -6.83
N THR A 11 -6.18 -13.54 -7.74
CA THR A 11 -7.48 -12.93 -7.42
C THR A 11 -8.56 -13.63 -8.22
N THR A 12 -9.22 -14.59 -7.58
CA THR A 12 -10.39 -15.29 -8.11
C THR A 12 -11.65 -14.74 -7.45
N GLU A 13 -12.43 -14.04 -8.27
CA GLU A 13 -13.88 -14.23 -8.43
C GLU A 13 -14.91 -13.51 -7.52
N ALA A 14 -15.98 -13.12 -8.23
CA ALA A 14 -17.34 -12.81 -7.79
C ALA A 14 -17.66 -11.38 -7.30
N ALA A 15 -18.07 -10.54 -8.25
CA ALA A 15 -19.13 -9.55 -7.96
C ALA A 15 -20.49 -10.28 -7.90
N PRO A 16 -21.34 -10.00 -6.88
CA PRO A 16 -22.63 -9.42 -7.25
C PRO A 16 -23.24 -8.42 -6.22
N LYS A 17 -23.88 -7.40 -6.78
CA LYS A 17 -25.02 -6.59 -6.27
C LYS A 17 -24.83 -5.78 -4.97
N LYS A 18 -24.74 -4.45 -5.17
CA LYS A 18 -24.91 -3.34 -4.21
C LYS A 18 -24.02 -3.46 -2.96
N VAL A 19 -22.73 -3.23 -3.14
CA VAL A 19 -21.78 -3.15 -2.04
C VAL A 19 -20.93 -1.91 -2.29
N ALA A 20 -20.78 -1.06 -1.27
CA ALA A 20 -20.04 0.19 -1.32
C ALA A 20 -18.75 0.03 -2.12
N SER A 21 -18.48 0.98 -3.03
CA SER A 21 -17.28 1.04 -3.87
C SER A 21 -16.09 0.49 -3.09
N THR A 22 -15.61 -0.71 -3.44
CA THR A 22 -14.37 -1.22 -2.89
C THR A 22 -13.33 -0.14 -3.20
N PRO A 23 -12.78 0.54 -2.18
CA PRO A 23 -11.78 1.58 -2.42
C PRO A 23 -10.67 0.92 -3.23
N GLU A 24 -10.23 1.59 -4.30
CA GLU A 24 -9.10 1.10 -5.10
C GLU A 24 -7.98 0.66 -4.14
N PRO A 25 -7.37 -0.53 -4.36
CA PRO A 25 -6.32 -1.00 -3.48
C PRO A 25 -5.23 0.08 -3.47
N MET A 26 -5.01 0.66 -2.29
CA MET A 26 -3.99 1.68 -2.07
C MET A 26 -2.63 1.08 -2.44
N GLU A 27 -2.07 1.48 -3.57
CA GLU A 27 -0.78 0.97 -4.01
C GLU A 27 0.34 1.59 -3.17
N PHE A 28 1.19 0.71 -2.62
CA PHE A 28 2.36 1.10 -1.85
C PHE A 28 3.60 0.59 -2.59
N GLU A 29 4.51 1.50 -2.90
CA GLU A 29 5.82 1.17 -3.46
C GLU A 29 6.86 1.22 -2.34
N SER A 30 7.42 0.06 -1.98
CA SER A 30 8.50 -0.04 -1.02
C SER A 30 9.87 -0.07 -1.71
N THR A 31 10.74 0.84 -1.30
CA THR A 31 12.12 0.94 -1.77
C THR A 31 13.05 0.76 -0.56
N PRO A 32 13.91 -0.26 -0.50
CA PRO A 32 14.93 -0.34 0.55
C PRO A 32 15.88 0.85 0.41
N GLU A 33 16.09 1.60 1.50
CA GLU A 33 16.93 2.80 1.53
C GLU A 33 17.84 2.77 2.75
N GLY A 34 19.13 2.52 2.53
CA GLY A 34 20.13 2.41 3.60
C GLY A 34 19.82 1.26 4.56
N ASP A 35 19.67 1.60 5.84
CA ASP A 35 19.34 0.66 6.94
C ASP A 35 17.82 0.45 7.11
N GLY A 36 16.99 1.04 6.25
CA GLY A 36 15.54 1.01 6.35
C GLY A 36 14.82 0.84 5.02
N VAL A 37 13.53 1.17 5.02
CA VAL A 37 12.62 1.07 3.88
C VAL A 37 11.85 2.38 3.75
N ARG A 38 11.87 2.94 2.54
CA ARG A 38 10.97 4.01 2.11
C ARG A 38 9.71 3.40 1.51
N VAL A 39 8.55 3.79 1.98
CA VAL A 39 7.29 3.44 1.33
C VAL A 39 6.68 4.70 0.73
N SER A 40 6.17 4.60 -0.49
CA SER A 40 5.54 5.68 -1.24
C SER A 40 4.13 5.27 -1.62
N THR A 41 3.16 6.19 -1.52
CA THR A 41 1.78 5.95 -1.96
C THR A 41 1.16 7.22 -2.49
N VAL A 42 0.13 7.08 -3.33
CA VAL A 42 -0.68 8.21 -3.82
C VAL A 42 -2.08 8.05 -3.25
N TYR A 43 -2.49 9.00 -2.41
CA TYR A 43 -3.82 9.01 -1.81
C TYR A 43 -4.53 10.30 -2.19
N GLN A 44 -5.70 10.20 -2.80
CA GLN A 44 -6.51 11.36 -3.23
C GLN A 44 -5.72 12.37 -4.09
N GLY A 45 -4.81 11.89 -4.95
CA GLY A 45 -3.96 12.73 -5.81
C GLY A 45 -2.75 13.35 -5.11
N VAL A 46 -2.53 13.06 -3.82
CA VAL A 46 -1.36 13.50 -3.07
C VAL A 46 -0.38 12.33 -2.94
N ARG A 47 0.85 12.52 -3.43
CA ARG A 47 1.95 11.57 -3.20
C ARG A 47 2.52 11.79 -1.82
N ALA A 48 2.52 10.75 -0.99
CA ALA A 48 3.15 10.74 0.31
C ALA A 48 4.21 9.64 0.38
N ASN A 49 5.28 9.91 1.11
CA ASN A 49 6.35 8.95 1.35
C ASN A 49 6.66 8.93 2.85
N ALA A 50 6.95 7.75 3.39
CA ALA A 50 7.44 7.61 4.76
C ALA A 50 8.64 6.67 4.78
N TYR A 51 9.52 6.92 5.74
CA TYR A 51 10.68 6.09 6.01
C TYR A 51 10.46 5.36 7.33
N GLY A 52 10.80 4.08 7.36
CA GLY A 52 10.77 3.25 8.55
C GLY A 52 11.88 2.23 8.53
N LYS A 53 12.15 1.59 9.67
CA LYS A 53 13.09 0.46 9.73
C LYS A 53 12.54 -0.76 8.98
N THR A 54 11.22 -0.89 8.92
CA THR A 54 10.53 -1.95 8.20
C THR A 54 9.46 -1.37 7.27
N GLU A 55 9.06 -2.14 6.26
CA GLU A 55 7.96 -1.76 5.37
C GLU A 55 6.66 -1.50 6.16
N GLU A 56 6.36 -2.34 7.15
CA GLU A 56 5.16 -2.23 7.98
C GLU A 56 5.14 -0.93 8.81
N GLU A 57 6.30 -0.53 9.36
CA GLU A 57 6.46 0.73 10.10
C GLU A 57 6.25 1.95 9.19
N ALA A 58 6.87 1.94 8.01
CA ALA A 58 6.71 3.00 7.01
C ALA A 58 5.26 3.08 6.49
N GLN A 59 4.61 1.95 6.24
CA GLN A 59 3.18 1.90 5.86
C GLN A 59 2.28 2.44 6.97
N ALA A 60 2.51 2.06 8.23
CA ALA A 60 1.75 2.56 9.36
C ALA A 60 1.89 4.08 9.52
N ALA A 61 3.10 4.61 9.33
CA ALA A 61 3.35 6.05 9.32
C ALA A 61 2.59 6.76 8.18
N LEU A 62 2.59 6.20 6.97
CA LEU A 62 1.78 6.71 5.85
C LEU A 62 0.29 6.69 6.13
N ARG A 63 -0.24 5.59 6.68
CA ARG A 63 -1.66 5.47 7.02
C ARG A 63 -2.06 6.54 8.03
N LYS A 64 -1.27 6.76 9.09
CA LYS A 64 -1.52 7.84 10.06
C LYS A 64 -1.44 9.24 9.44
N ALA A 65 -0.51 9.46 8.52
CA ALA A 65 -0.34 10.75 7.86
C ALA A 65 -1.46 11.07 6.86
N LEU A 66 -1.95 10.06 6.14
CA LEU A 66 -2.93 10.19 5.06
C LEU A 66 -4.38 10.00 5.52
N ILE A 67 -4.58 9.17 6.53
CA ILE A 67 -5.83 8.96 7.23
C ILE A 67 -5.64 9.62 8.59
N PRO A 68 -5.75 10.96 8.69
CA PRO A 68 -5.85 11.60 9.99
C PRO A 68 -6.99 10.89 10.72
N GLU A 69 -6.77 10.51 11.98
CA GLU A 69 -7.83 9.97 12.81
C GLU A 69 -9.02 10.88 12.62
N THR A 70 -10.11 10.31 12.08
CA THR A 70 -11.35 11.04 11.86
C THR A 70 -11.99 11.18 13.24
N GLU A 71 -11.33 11.92 14.12
CA GLU A 71 -11.88 12.42 15.35
C GLU A 71 -12.88 13.49 14.91
N LYS A 72 -14.14 13.08 14.87
CA LYS A 72 -15.32 13.93 14.70
C LYS A 72 -16.16 13.81 15.96
#